data_AF-A0A076PLZ0-F1
#
_entry.id   AF-A0A076PLZ0-F1
#
_cell.length_a   1.000
_cell.length_b   1.000
_cell.length_c   1.000
_cell.angle_alpha   90.00
_cell.angle_beta   90.00
_cell.angle_gamma   90.00
#
_symmetry.space_group_name_H-M   'P 1'
#
loop_
_entity.id
_entity.type
_entity.pdbx_description
1 polymer ?
#
loop_
_entity_poly.entity_id
_entity_poly.type
_entity_poly.pdbx_seq_one_letter_code
_entity_poly.pdbx_strand_id
1 'polypeptide(L)'
;MSSLNALNVAIEAAERKRDAARTALQERQRAQQAAQAQMDQLQGYVLEMQTRWGAQEGLAVQPEVMHHQYQFMERLQHAIGLQTRVVADQDIRLETARQALLAAELRVTSLQKVVQARRRDVALAQMRREQKDTDERATMAFFRRSFGLQLQEA
;
A
#
# COMPACT_ATOMS: atom_id res chain seq x y z
N MET A 1 -30.39 3.35 3.94
CA MET A 1 -29.84 1.98 4.13
C MET A 1 -29.03 1.51 2.91
N SER A 2 -29.62 1.41 1.71
CA SER A 2 -28.91 0.91 0.50
C SER A 2 -27.58 1.65 0.16
N SER A 3 -27.54 2.98 0.27
CA SER A 3 -26.31 3.75 -0.01
C SER A 3 -25.18 3.53 1.00
N LEU A 4 -25.49 3.28 2.28
CA LEU A 4 -24.49 3.00 3.30
C LEU A 4 -23.92 1.59 3.12
N ASN A 5 -24.75 0.63 2.74
CA ASN A 5 -24.32 -0.72 2.42
C ASN A 5 -23.37 -0.73 1.22
N ALA A 6 -23.69 0.01 0.15
CA ALA A 6 -22.81 0.15 -1.01
C ALA A 6 -21.44 0.77 -0.64
N LEU A 7 -21.41 1.76 0.27
CA LEU A 7 -20.16 2.35 0.74
C LEU A 7 -19.35 1.39 1.62
N ASN A 8 -19.99 0.58 2.47
CA ASN A 8 -19.31 -0.44 3.26
C ASN A 8 -18.66 -1.50 2.34
N VAL A 9 -19.38 -1.97 1.31
CA VAL A 9 -18.82 -2.89 0.30
C VAL A 9 -17.64 -2.26 -0.44
N ALA A 10 -17.71 -0.96 -0.76
CA ALA A 10 -16.59 -0.24 -1.37
C ALA A 10 -15.37 -0.15 -0.45
N ILE A 11 -15.56 -0.02 0.87
CA ILE A 11 -14.49 -0.05 1.86
C ILE A 11 -13.85 -1.44 1.89
N GLU A 12 -14.64 -2.51 1.97
CA GLU A 12 -14.12 -3.88 1.98
C GLU A 12 -13.31 -4.19 0.71
N ALA A 13 -13.77 -3.72 -0.45
CA ALA A 13 -13.01 -3.83 -1.70
C ALA A 13 -11.70 -3.03 -1.66
N ALA A 14 -11.72 -1.82 -1.11
CA ALA A 14 -10.52 -0.99 -0.97
C ALA A 14 -9.50 -1.59 0.03
N GLU A 15 -9.98 -2.19 1.12
CA GLU A 15 -9.14 -2.88 2.12
C GLU A 15 -8.46 -4.10 1.51
N ARG A 16 -9.20 -4.93 0.77
CA ARG A 16 -8.61 -6.06 0.01
C ARG A 16 -7.55 -5.59 -0.98
N LYS A 17 -7.78 -4.47 -1.66
CA LYS A 17 -6.80 -3.89 -2.59
C LYS A 17 -5.54 -3.39 -1.86
N ARG A 18 -5.69 -2.73 -0.71
CA ARG A 18 -4.58 -2.32 0.14
C ARG A 18 -3.77 -3.52 0.59
N ASP A 19 -4.42 -4.57 1.06
CA ASP A 19 -3.73 -5.75 1.58
C ASP A 19 -2.98 -6.49 0.46
N ALA A 20 -3.57 -6.60 -0.74
CA ALA A 20 -2.85 -7.08 -1.92
C ALA A 20 -1.64 -6.20 -2.28
N ALA A 21 -1.75 -4.87 -2.17
CA ALA A 21 -0.63 -3.95 -2.40
C ALA A 21 0.48 -4.11 -1.34
N ARG A 22 0.13 -4.42 -0.08
CA ARG A 22 1.10 -4.74 0.98
C ARG A 22 1.88 -6.01 0.66
N THR A 23 1.20 -7.07 0.27
CA THR A 23 1.83 -8.32 -0.15
C THR A 23 2.76 -8.08 -1.34
N ALA A 24 2.29 -7.36 -2.36
CA ALA A 24 3.11 -7.02 -3.53
C ALA A 24 4.35 -6.20 -3.13
N LEU A 25 4.22 -5.22 -2.24
CA LEU A 25 5.37 -4.45 -1.73
C LEU A 25 6.40 -5.37 -1.05
N GLN A 26 5.95 -6.29 -0.20
CA GLN A 26 6.84 -7.23 0.48
C GLN A 26 7.59 -8.14 -0.50
N GLU A 27 6.92 -8.62 -1.55
CA GLU A 27 7.57 -9.40 -2.61
C GLU A 27 8.63 -8.57 -3.36
N ARG A 28 8.33 -7.30 -3.67
CA ARG A 28 9.31 -6.41 -4.34
C ARG A 28 10.50 -6.09 -3.45
N GLN A 29 10.30 -5.91 -2.15
CA GLN A 29 11.40 -5.73 -1.19
C GLN A 29 12.33 -6.95 -1.18
N ARG A 30 11.77 -8.17 -1.15
CA ARG A 30 12.57 -9.41 -1.20
C ARG A 30 13.33 -9.54 -2.52
N ALA A 31 12.69 -9.22 -3.64
CA ALA A 31 13.34 -9.26 -4.95
C ALA A 31 14.49 -8.25 -5.07
N GLN A 32 14.31 -7.03 -4.55
CA GLN A 32 15.34 -6.00 -4.52
C GLN A 32 16.53 -6.42 -3.63
N GLN A 33 16.25 -6.97 -2.44
CA GLN A 33 17.29 -7.49 -1.55
C GLN A 33 18.08 -8.64 -2.20
N ALA A 34 17.39 -9.57 -2.88
CA ALA A 34 18.05 -10.66 -3.59
C ALA A 34 18.93 -10.15 -4.74
N ALA A 35 18.46 -9.15 -5.49
CA ALA A 35 19.24 -8.54 -6.57
C ALA A 35 20.48 -7.82 -6.03
N GLN A 36 20.37 -7.12 -4.90
CA GLN A 36 21.50 -6.47 -4.25
C GLN A 36 22.50 -7.50 -3.72
N ALA A 37 22.03 -8.57 -3.06
CA ALA A 37 22.91 -9.64 -2.57
C ALA A 37 23.71 -10.31 -3.70
N GLN A 38 23.09 -10.51 -4.87
CA GLN A 38 23.81 -11.01 -6.06
C GLN A 38 24.85 -10.01 -6.57
N MET A 39 24.56 -8.71 -6.54
CA MET A 39 25.54 -7.68 -6.89
C MET A 39 26.73 -7.71 -5.93
N ASP A 40 26.46 -7.80 -4.63
CA ASP A 40 27.50 -7.85 -3.59
C ASP A 40 28.40 -9.09 -3.77
N GLN A 41 27.82 -10.24 -4.15
CA GLN A 41 28.59 -11.44 -4.51
C GLN A 41 29.50 -11.21 -5.70
N LEU A 42 29.00 -10.61 -6.80
CA LEU A 42 29.80 -10.32 -7.98
C LEU A 42 30.96 -9.37 -7.66
N GLN A 43 30.71 -8.33 -6.86
CA GLN A 43 31.74 -7.39 -6.42
C GLN A 43 32.76 -8.06 -5.50
N GLY A 44 32.31 -8.94 -4.60
CA GLY A 44 33.19 -9.76 -3.76
C GLY A 44 34.15 -10.62 -4.59
N TYR A 45 33.66 -11.26 -5.65
CA TYR A 45 34.51 -12.03 -6.57
C TYR A 45 35.55 -11.16 -7.29
N VAL A 46 35.22 -9.92 -7.66
CA VAL A 46 36.20 -8.99 -8.25
C VAL A 46 37.35 -8.73 -7.27
N LEU A 47 37.03 -8.43 -6.00
CA LEU A 47 38.04 -8.13 -4.98
C LEU A 47 38.92 -9.35 -4.63
N GLU A 48 38.30 -10.52 -4.51
CA GLU A 48 39.03 -11.77 -4.24
C GLU A 48 40.05 -12.04 -5.35
N MET A 49 39.63 -11.87 -6.61
CA MET A 49 40.49 -12.09 -7.77
C MET A 49 41.64 -11.08 -7.87
N GLN A 50 41.37 -9.79 -7.63
CA GLN A 50 42.41 -8.76 -7.59
C GLN A 50 43.46 -9.06 -6.51
N THR A 51 43.03 -9.50 -5.33
CA THR A 51 43.92 -9.84 -4.23
C THR A 51 44.75 -11.08 -4.55
N ARG A 52 44.13 -12.11 -5.14
CA ARG A 52 44.79 -13.37 -5.48
C ARG A 52 45.88 -13.17 -6.55
N TRP A 53 45.71 -12.27 -7.52
CA TRP A 53 46.76 -12.01 -8.52
C TRP A 53 47.77 -10.97 -8.09
N GLY A 54 47.39 -9.95 -7.32
CA GLY A 54 48.36 -9.02 -6.73
C GLY A 54 49.42 -9.74 -5.89
N ALA A 55 49.07 -10.89 -5.28
CA ALA A 55 50.00 -11.75 -4.55
C ALA A 55 50.89 -12.65 -5.44
N GLN A 56 50.61 -12.78 -6.75
CA GLN A 56 51.34 -13.66 -7.68
C GLN A 56 52.20 -12.93 -8.72
N GLU A 57 52.28 -11.60 -8.70
CA GLU A 57 53.04 -10.77 -9.65
C GLU A 57 54.57 -11.06 -9.70
N GLY A 58 55.10 -11.88 -8.78
CA GLY A 58 56.51 -12.31 -8.75
C GLY A 58 56.80 -13.77 -9.14
N LEU A 59 55.78 -14.58 -9.47
CA LEU A 59 55.94 -15.97 -9.88
C LEU A 59 55.75 -16.09 -11.40
N ALA A 60 56.54 -16.95 -12.06
CA ALA A 60 56.38 -17.23 -13.49
C ALA A 60 55.06 -17.98 -13.74
N VAL A 61 53.97 -17.24 -13.91
CA VAL A 61 52.66 -17.79 -14.23
C VAL A 61 52.58 -18.13 -15.71
N GLN A 62 52.04 -19.31 -16.03
CA GLN A 62 51.93 -19.77 -17.42
C GLN A 62 51.00 -18.85 -18.25
N PRO A 63 51.35 -18.55 -19.52
CA PRO A 63 50.55 -17.68 -20.39
C PRO A 63 49.10 -18.14 -20.59
N GLU A 64 48.82 -19.45 -20.63
CA GLU A 64 47.43 -19.94 -20.76
C GLU A 64 46.57 -19.58 -19.54
N VAL A 65 47.16 -19.58 -18.34
CA VAL A 65 46.46 -19.19 -17.10
C VAL A 65 46.08 -17.71 -17.17
N MET A 66 46.98 -16.87 -17.67
CA MET A 66 46.71 -15.44 -17.88
C MET A 66 45.57 -15.22 -18.88
N HIS A 67 45.53 -15.97 -19.98
CA HIS A 67 44.48 -15.85 -20.99
C HIS A 67 43.08 -16.19 -20.45
N HIS A 68 42.95 -17.34 -19.78
CA HIS A 68 41.69 -17.71 -19.12
C HIS A 68 41.26 -16.68 -18.09
N GLN A 69 42.23 -16.03 -17.46
CA GLN A 69 41.96 -15.07 -16.42
C GLN A 69 41.33 -13.78 -16.93
N TYR A 70 41.88 -13.23 -18.02
CA TYR A 70 41.29 -12.07 -18.69
C TYR A 70 39.88 -12.39 -19.20
N GLN A 71 39.68 -13.57 -19.80
CA GLN A 71 38.35 -14.01 -20.26
C GLN A 71 37.33 -14.10 -19.13
N PHE A 72 37.73 -14.62 -17.96
CA PHE A 72 36.86 -14.67 -16.79
C PHE A 72 36.52 -13.26 -16.30
N MET A 73 37.49 -12.34 -16.24
CA MET A 73 37.26 -10.96 -15.84
C MET A 73 36.30 -10.21 -16.77
N GLU A 74 36.42 -10.42 -18.08
CA GLU A 74 35.47 -9.85 -19.04
C GLU A 74 34.05 -10.37 -18.80
N ARG A 75 33.89 -11.68 -18.55
CA ARG A 75 32.58 -12.27 -18.23
C ARG A 75 32.02 -11.72 -16.92
N LEU A 76 32.86 -11.54 -15.90
CA LEU A 76 32.46 -11.00 -14.61
C LEU A 76 32.01 -9.54 -14.72
N GLN A 77 32.77 -8.71 -15.46
CA GLN A 77 32.37 -7.32 -15.74
C GLN A 77 31.06 -7.26 -16.55
N HIS A 78 30.89 -8.15 -17.52
CA HIS A 78 29.64 -8.24 -18.27
C HIS A 78 28.46 -8.64 -17.37
N ALA A 79 28.64 -9.62 -16.49
CA ALA A 79 27.61 -10.04 -15.52
C ALA A 79 27.26 -8.90 -14.55
N ILE A 80 28.24 -8.14 -14.06
CA ILE A 80 28.00 -6.93 -13.25
C ILE A 80 27.17 -5.92 -14.03
N GLY A 81 27.51 -5.65 -15.29
CA GLY A 81 26.74 -4.73 -16.13
C GLY A 81 25.28 -5.15 -16.32
N LEU A 82 25.00 -6.45 -16.46
CA LEU A 82 23.64 -6.98 -16.46
C LEU A 82 22.96 -6.81 -15.10
N GLN A 83 23.66 -7.15 -14.01
CA GLN A 83 23.10 -7.09 -12.67
C GLN A 83 22.81 -5.65 -12.23
N THR A 84 23.60 -4.66 -12.63
CA THR A 84 23.33 -3.24 -12.37
C THR A 84 21.98 -2.83 -12.94
N ARG A 85 21.64 -3.30 -14.15
CA ARG A 85 20.32 -3.04 -14.76
C ARG A 85 19.19 -3.73 -14.01
N VAL A 86 19.42 -4.95 -13.53
CA VAL A 86 18.45 -5.70 -12.72
C VAL A 86 18.17 -4.97 -11.41
N VAL A 87 19.20 -4.54 -10.68
CA VAL A 87 19.04 -3.79 -9.42
C VAL A 87 18.24 -2.50 -9.67
N ALA A 88 18.60 -1.73 -10.70
CA ALA A 88 17.88 -0.50 -11.05
C ALA A 88 16.39 -0.75 -11.39
N ASP A 89 16.07 -1.81 -12.15
CA ASP A 89 14.69 -2.20 -12.43
C ASP A 89 13.94 -2.62 -11.16
N GLN A 90 14.58 -3.36 -10.25
CA GLN A 90 13.96 -3.72 -8.97
C GLN A 90 13.69 -2.49 -8.09
N ASP A 91 14.60 -1.51 -8.06
CA ASP A 91 14.39 -0.27 -7.31
C ASP A 91 13.19 0.53 -7.86
N ILE A 92 13.07 0.65 -9.18
CA ILE A 92 11.91 1.31 -9.83
C ILE A 92 10.61 0.58 -9.48
N ARG A 93 10.62 -0.76 -9.55
CA ARG A 93 9.44 -1.58 -9.21
C ARG A 93 9.07 -1.48 -7.74
N LEU A 94 10.06 -1.39 -6.86
CA LEU A 94 9.86 -1.21 -5.43
C LEU A 94 9.23 0.14 -5.13
N GLU A 95 9.73 1.22 -5.74
CA GLU A 95 9.12 2.55 -5.62
C GLU A 95 7.68 2.59 -6.15
N THR A 96 7.44 1.96 -7.30
CA THR A 96 6.09 1.85 -7.86
C THR A 96 5.14 1.12 -6.90
N ALA A 97 5.60 0.04 -6.25
CA ALA A 97 4.82 -0.69 -5.26
C ALA A 97 4.56 0.14 -3.99
N ARG A 98 5.54 0.93 -3.54
CA ARG A 98 5.38 1.87 -2.40
C ARG A 98 4.28 2.89 -2.70
N GLN A 99 4.32 3.51 -3.87
CA GLN A 99 3.30 4.48 -4.31
C GLN A 99 1.91 3.85 -4.43
N ALA A 100 1.83 2.63 -4.98
CA ALA A 100 0.57 1.90 -5.09
C ALA A 100 -0.05 1.58 -3.72
N LEU A 101 0.78 1.19 -2.75
CA LEU A 101 0.33 0.97 -1.37
C LEU A 101 -0.20 2.26 -0.74
N LEU A 102 0.56 3.35 -0.83
CA LEU A 102 0.14 4.65 -0.31
C LEU A 102 -1.20 5.10 -0.90
N ALA A 103 -1.38 4.97 -2.21
CA ALA A 103 -2.63 5.30 -2.88
C ALA A 103 -3.80 4.44 -2.39
N ALA A 104 -3.57 3.14 -2.13
CA ALA A 104 -4.59 2.25 -1.58
C ALA A 104 -4.96 2.60 -0.13
N GLU A 105 -3.98 2.96 0.70
CA GLU A 105 -4.20 3.39 2.09
C GLU A 105 -5.00 4.71 2.18
N LEU A 106 -4.66 5.67 1.31
CA LEU A 106 -5.40 6.91 1.16
C LEU A 106 -6.84 6.65 0.71
N ARG A 107 -7.04 5.72 -0.24
CA ARG A 107 -8.37 5.32 -0.72
C ARG A 107 -9.23 4.79 0.43
N VAL A 108 -8.71 3.85 1.23
CA VAL A 108 -9.43 3.30 2.40
C VAL A 108 -9.81 4.41 3.38
N THR A 109 -8.84 5.25 3.75
CA THR A 109 -9.06 6.37 4.68
C THR A 109 -10.11 7.35 4.17
N SER A 110 -10.08 7.67 2.87
CA SER A 110 -11.05 8.57 2.24
C SER A 110 -12.47 8.01 2.29
N LEU A 111 -12.65 6.71 1.98
CA LEU A 111 -13.96 6.06 2.00
C LEU A 111 -14.52 5.96 3.43
N GLN A 112 -13.67 5.66 4.41
CA GLN A 112 -14.05 5.65 5.82
C GLN A 112 -14.58 7.02 6.28
N LYS A 113 -13.91 8.11 5.90
CA LYS A 113 -14.37 9.49 6.19
C LYS A 113 -15.72 9.78 5.54
N VAL A 114 -15.92 9.38 4.28
CA VAL A 114 -17.21 9.54 3.57
C VAL A 114 -18.33 8.77 4.28
N VAL A 115 -18.09 7.53 4.70
CA VAL A 115 -19.07 6.74 5.46
C VAL A 115 -19.40 7.40 6.79
N GLN A 116 -18.40 7.89 7.53
CA GLN A 116 -18.64 8.60 8.78
C GLN A 116 -19.51 9.84 8.58
N ALA A 117 -19.22 10.67 7.58
CA ALA A 117 -20.04 11.83 7.24
C ALA A 117 -21.47 11.40 6.91
N ARG A 118 -21.64 10.38 6.06
CA ARG A 118 -22.98 9.89 5.68
C ARG A 118 -23.77 9.33 6.86
N ARG A 119 -23.12 8.66 7.81
CA ARG A 119 -23.76 8.19 9.05
C ARG A 119 -24.26 9.34 9.91
N ARG A 120 -23.47 10.42 10.04
CA ARG A 120 -23.89 11.64 10.76
C ARG A 120 -25.11 12.28 10.11
N ASP A 121 -25.10 12.43 8.78
CA ASP A 121 -26.23 13.02 8.05
C ASP A 121 -27.52 12.21 8.23
N VAL A 122 -27.42 10.88 8.18
CA VAL A 122 -28.56 9.99 8.41
C VAL A 122 -29.09 10.12 9.84
N ALA A 123 -28.20 10.15 10.84
CA ALA A 123 -28.59 10.33 12.24
C ALA A 123 -29.27 11.68 12.47
N LEU A 124 -28.73 12.77 11.92
CA LEU A 124 -29.35 14.10 12.01
C LEU A 124 -30.72 14.15 11.34
N ALA A 125 -30.88 13.51 10.18
CA ALA A 125 -32.17 13.42 9.51
C ALA A 125 -33.19 12.60 10.30
N GLN A 126 -32.77 11.53 10.98
CA GLN A 126 -33.61 10.73 11.87
C GLN A 126 -34.06 11.54 13.09
N MET A 127 -33.13 12.19 13.79
CA MET A 127 -33.44 13.06 14.94
C MET A 127 -34.46 14.14 14.57
N ARG A 128 -34.31 14.80 13.42
CA ARG A 128 -35.28 15.81 12.95
C ARG A 128 -36.67 15.22 12.68
N ARG A 129 -36.75 14.00 12.16
CA ARG A 129 -38.04 13.32 11.93
C ARG A 129 -38.70 12.95 13.25
N GLU A 130 -37.95 12.37 14.18
CA GLU A 130 -38.44 11.99 15.50
C GLU A 130 -38.92 13.20 16.30
N GLN A 131 -38.18 14.31 16.23
CA GLN A 131 -38.59 15.59 16.84
C GLN A 131 -39.92 16.08 16.23
N LYS A 132 -40.03 16.10 14.90
CA LYS A 132 -41.25 16.52 14.20
C LYS A 132 -42.45 15.66 14.62
N ASP A 133 -42.31 14.33 14.62
CA ASP A 133 -43.38 13.40 15.01
C ASP A 133 -43.80 13.61 16.49
N THR A 134 -42.84 13.95 17.35
CA THR A 134 -43.09 14.24 18.77
C THR A 134 -43.85 15.55 18.94
N ASP A 135 -43.44 16.60 18.23
CA ASP A 135 -44.07 17.91 18.24
C ASP A 135 -45.53 17.82 17.72
N GLU A 136 -45.76 17.05 16.66
CA GLU A 136 -47.11 16.80 16.11
C GLU A 136 -48.01 16.07 17.11
N ARG A 137 -47.49 15.06 17.82
CA ARG A 137 -48.22 14.35 18.88
C ARG A 137 -48.53 15.25 20.07
N ALA A 138 -47.58 16.06 20.52
CA ALA A 138 -47.77 17.02 21.60
C ALA A 138 -48.84 18.06 21.24
N THR A 139 -48.80 18.57 20.01
CA THR A 139 -49.80 19.50 19.46
C THR A 139 -51.20 18.88 19.44
N MET A 140 -51.33 17.65 18.94
CA MET A 140 -52.60 16.92 18.94
C MET A 140 -53.13 16.64 20.36
N ALA A 141 -52.24 16.28 21.29
CA ALA A 141 -52.61 16.08 22.69
C ALA A 141 -53.06 17.39 23.35
N PHE A 142 -52.38 18.50 23.06
CA PHE A 142 -52.77 19.84 23.51
C PHE A 142 -54.15 20.21 22.97
N PHE A 143 -54.41 20.06 21.67
CA PHE A 143 -55.72 20.34 21.07
C PHE A 143 -56.83 19.49 21.68
N ARG A 144 -56.60 18.19 21.92
CA ARG A 144 -57.58 17.34 22.60
C ARG A 144 -57.88 17.80 24.02
N ARG A 145 -56.84 18.22 24.75
CA ARG A 145 -56.99 18.69 26.14
C ARG A 145 -57.70 20.05 26.19
N SER A 146 -57.37 20.98 25.29
CA SER A 146 -58.00 22.30 25.24
C SER A 146 -59.46 22.23 24.80
N PHE A 147 -59.78 21.47 23.75
CA PHE A 147 -61.17 21.24 23.34
C PHE A 147 -61.97 20.43 24.36
N GLY A 148 -61.34 19.46 25.04
CA GLY A 148 -61.99 18.69 26.10
C GLY A 148 -62.35 19.53 27.33
N LEU A 149 -61.52 20.53 27.68
CA LEU A 149 -61.82 21.50 28.72
C LEU A 149 -62.95 22.45 28.33
N GLN A 150 -62.99 22.91 27.07
CA GLN A 150 -64.06 23.78 26.57
C GLN A 150 -65.45 23.13 26.55
N LEU A 151 -65.54 21.79 26.43
CA LEU A 151 -66.81 21.06 26.48
C LEU A 151 -67.28 20.74 27.92
N GLN A 152 -66.43 20.92 28.94
CA GLN A 152 -66.80 20.73 30.35
C GLN A 152 -67.30 22.00 31.04
N GLU A 153 -67.10 23.18 30.44
CA GLU A 153 -67.54 24.48 30.97
C GLU A 153 -68.82 25.04 30.31
N ALA A 154 -69.48 24.27 29.43
CA ALA A 154 -70.75 24.62 28.78
C ALA A 154 -71.89 23.73 29.30
#